data_AF-A0A7W5NIR3-F1
#
_entry.id   AF-A0A7W5NIR3-F1
#
_cell.length_a   1.000
_cell.length_b   1.000
_cell.length_c   1.000
_cell.angle_alpha   90.00
_cell.angle_beta   90.00
_cell.angle_gamma   90.00
#
_symmetry.space_group_name_H-M   'P 1'
#
loop_
_entity.id
_entity.type
_entity.pdbx_description
1 polymer ?
#
loop_
_entity_poly.entity_id
_entity_poly.type
_entity_poly.pdbx_seq_one_letter_code
_entity_poly.pdbx_strand_id
1 'polypeptide(L)' 'MSVEDRVDAALAGLDQGEFATAPSLPAIAAWAPFETARGALVPQLELTKPGARYNVN' A
#
# COMPACT_ATOMS: atom_id res chain seq x y z
N MET A 1 11.65 12.00 13.98
CA MET A 1 10.96 10.77 14.40
C MET A 1 11.92 9.90 15.19
N SER A 2 11.85 10.01 16.51
CA SER A 2 12.51 9.08 17.45
C SER A 2 11.82 7.70 17.42
N VAL A 3 12.25 6.76 18.27
CA VAL A 3 11.55 5.47 18.40
C VAL A 3 10.22 5.68 19.12
N GLU A 4 10.22 6.53 20.13
CA GLU A 4 9.05 6.92 20.92
C GLU A 4 7.97 7.51 20.01
N ASP A 5 8.32 8.48 19.14
CA ASP A 5 7.38 9.07 18.18
C ASP A 5 6.70 8.01 17.29
N ARG A 6 7.43 6.95 16.88
CA ARG A 6 6.89 5.87 16.03
C ARG A 6 5.88 5.03 16.79
N VAL A 7 6.20 4.70 18.03
CA VAL A 7 5.35 3.86 18.88
C VAL A 7 4.08 4.61 19.25
N ASP A 8 4.19 5.88 19.61
CA ASP A 8 3.03 6.73 19.91
C ASP A 8 2.10 6.84 18.70
N ALA A 9 2.64 7.08 17.50
CA ALA A 9 1.86 7.10 16.27
C ALA A 9 1.21 5.75 15.94
N ALA A 10 1.92 4.63 16.15
CA ALA A 10 1.39 3.29 15.92
C ALA A 10 0.24 2.93 16.87
N LEU A 11 0.37 3.30 18.16
CA LEU A 11 -0.69 3.11 19.15
C LEU A 11 -1.90 3.99 18.84
N ALA A 12 -1.68 5.24 18.45
CA ALA A 12 -2.78 6.13 18.05
C ALA A 12 -3.54 5.60 16.81
N GLY A 13 -2.85 5.01 15.84
CA GLY A 13 -3.49 4.36 14.68
C GLY A 13 -4.28 3.10 15.08
N LEU A 14 -3.74 2.29 15.99
CA LEU A 14 -4.43 1.12 16.55
C LEU A 14 -5.73 1.54 17.28
N ASP A 15 -5.69 2.58 18.10
CA ASP A 15 -6.86 3.11 18.82
C ASP A 15 -7.93 3.65 17.88
N GLN A 16 -7.53 4.16 16.70
CA GLN A 16 -8.44 4.60 15.63
C GLN A 16 -9.01 3.44 14.81
N GLY A 17 -8.56 2.20 15.06
CA GLY A 17 -8.99 1.02 14.31
C GLY A 17 -8.40 0.94 12.90
N GLU A 18 -7.25 1.57 12.66
CA GLU A 18 -6.57 1.45 11.38
C GLU A 18 -6.18 -0.02 11.11
N PHE A 19 -6.47 -0.51 9.91
CA PHE A 19 -6.00 -1.83 9.48
C PHE A 19 -4.48 -1.86 9.28
N ALA A 20 -3.91 -0.76 8.81
CA ALA A 20 -2.49 -0.58 8.61
C ALA A 20 -2.11 0.86 8.95
N THR A 21 -1.15 1.00 9.88
CA THR A 21 -0.63 2.31 10.31
C THR A 21 0.75 2.54 9.71
N ALA A 22 0.92 3.67 9.04
CA ALA A 22 2.20 4.10 8.48
C ALA A 22 2.62 5.41 9.15
N PRO A 23 3.38 5.38 10.27
CA PRO A 23 3.70 6.58 11.07
C PRO A 23 4.35 7.74 10.31
N SER A 24 5.09 7.43 9.23
CA SER A 24 5.74 8.44 8.40
C SER A 24 4.87 8.98 7.26
N LEU A 25 3.67 8.45 7.05
CA LEU A 25 2.75 8.90 6.01
C LEU A 25 2.02 10.17 6.49
N PRO A 26 2.24 11.34 5.87
CA PRO A 26 1.72 12.60 6.39
C PRO A 26 0.20 12.75 6.22
N ALA A 27 -0.41 12.06 5.26
CA ALA A 27 -1.85 12.12 5.02
C ALA A 27 -2.40 10.76 4.55
N ILE A 28 -3.43 10.27 5.23
CA ILE A 28 -4.11 9.01 4.89
C ILE A 28 -4.70 9.00 3.48
N ALA A 29 -5.01 10.18 2.92
CA ALA A 29 -5.52 10.34 1.56
C ALA A 29 -4.59 9.76 0.48
N ALA A 30 -3.29 9.63 0.75
CA ALA A 30 -2.33 8.99 -0.17
C ALA A 30 -2.44 7.45 -0.21
N TRP A 31 -3.08 6.83 0.79
CA TRP A 31 -3.24 5.38 0.88
C TRP A 31 -4.22 4.82 -0.15
N ALA A 32 -5.37 5.47 -0.33
CA ALA A 32 -6.42 4.97 -1.23
C ALA A 32 -6.00 4.90 -2.71
N PRO A 33 -5.29 5.91 -3.28
CA PRO A 33 -4.74 5.80 -4.63
C PRO A 33 -3.72 4.66 -4.78
N PHE A 34 -2.86 4.46 -3.78
CA PHE A 34 -1.88 3.36 -3.77
C PHE A 34 -2.59 2.00 -3.81
N GLU A 35 -3.57 1.78 -2.94
CA GLU A 35 -4.33 0.52 -2.90
C GLU A 35 -5.15 0.29 -4.17
N THR A 36 -5.74 1.34 -4.74
CA THR A 36 -6.45 1.28 -6.02
C THR A 36 -5.52 0.86 -7.15
N ALA A 37 -4.34 1.48 -7.25
CA ALA A 37 -3.34 1.13 -8.24
C ALA A 37 -2.83 -0.31 -8.07
N ARG A 38 -2.60 -0.74 -6.82
CA ARG A 38 -2.20 -2.11 -6.48
C ARG A 38 -3.26 -3.12 -6.92
N GLY A 39 -4.53 -2.87 -6.63
CA GLY A 39 -5.65 -3.73 -7.02
C GLY A 39 -5.81 -3.85 -8.55
N ALA A 40 -5.62 -2.75 -9.28
CA ALA A 40 -5.72 -2.73 -10.74
C ALA A 40 -4.69 -3.61 -11.47
N LEU A 41 -3.60 -4.00 -10.79
CA LEU A 41 -2.60 -4.91 -11.35
C LEU A 41 -3.06 -6.37 -11.35
N VAL A 42 -3.90 -6.80 -10.40
CA VAL A 42 -4.30 -8.20 -10.22
C VAL A 42 -4.77 -8.86 -11.54
N PRO A 43 -5.77 -8.33 -12.27
CA PRO A 43 -6.23 -8.96 -13.50
C PRO A 43 -5.16 -8.97 -14.62
N GLN A 44 -4.17 -8.09 -14.57
CA GLN A 44 -3.07 -8.04 -15.54
C GLN A 44 -1.98 -9.08 -15.24
N LEU A 45 -1.95 -9.63 -14.03
CA LEU A 45 -0.98 -10.65 -13.59
C LEU A 45 -1.50 -12.08 -13.77
N GLU A 46 -2.78 -12.25 -14.10
CA GLU A 46 -3.43 -13.56 -14.31
C GLU A 46 -3.49 -13.98 -15.79
N LEU A 47 -2.71 -13.32 -16.65
CA LEU A 47 -2.68 -13.62 -18.08
C LEU A 47 -2.07 -15.00 -18.36
N THR A 48 -2.67 -15.75 -19.29
CA THR A 48 -2.18 -17.07 -19.74
C THR A 48 -1.01 -17.00 -20.72
N LYS A 49 -0.62 -15.78 -21.12
CA LYS A 49 0.50 -15.52 -22.02
C LYS A 49 1.43 -14.49 -21.40
N PRO A 50 2.74 -14.52 -21.72
CA PRO A 50 3.67 -13.48 -21.31
C PRO A 50 3.17 -12.09 -21.72
N GLY A 51 3.39 -11.08 -20.87
CA GLY A 51 3.04 -9.70 -21.20
C GLY A 51 3.77 -9.24 -22.46
N ALA A 52 3.10 -8.45 -23.30
CA ALA A 52 3.58 -8.02 -24.62
C ALA A 52 5.00 -7.42 -24.60
N ARG A 53 5.41 -6.81 -23.48
CA ARG A 53 6.76 -6.25 -23.27
C ARG A 53 7.92 -7.25 -23.45
N TYR A 54 7.68 -8.55 -23.38
CA TYR A 54 8.74 -9.56 -23.44
C TYR A 54 9.06 -10.06 -24.85
N ASN A 55 8.23 -9.74 -25.85
CA ASN A 55 8.45 -10.14 -27.25
C ASN A 55 8.78 -11.64 -27.44
N VAL A 56 8.08 -12.50 -26.70
CA VAL A 56 8.16 -13.96 -26.80
C VAL A 56 6.81 -14.52 -27.22
N ASN A 57 6.83 -15.51 -28.12
CA ASN A 57 5.65 -16.25 -28.59
C ASN A 57 5.54 -17.59 -27.89
#